data_AF-A0A8J5WI67-F1
#
_entry.id   AF-A0A8J5WI67-F1
#
_cell.length_a   1.000
_cell.length_b   1.000
_cell.length_c   1.000
_cell.angle_alpha   90.00
_cell.angle_beta   90.00
_cell.angle_gamma   90.00
#
_symmetry.space_group_name_H-M   'P 1'
#
loop_
_entity.id
_entity.type
_entity.pdbx_description
1 polymer ?
#
loop_
_entity_poly.entity_id
_entity_poly.type
_entity_poly.pdbx_seq_one_letter_code
_entity_poly.pdbx_strand_id
1 'polypeptide(L)'
;MYGETEPAAAAAAERTAFRRAEKQYKLYKPPKPKGRARSKRGSGQGGGGGGEDLSSVIDFHALLAAGDGGLPAGIGRSELAGFDRPIFCFLDRPGFYFIPGALSIDEQCYWIKESLKTFPQPPNRTNLTALYGPIFDLLTAAKNQKILVEVKKTDGQEISEQNSDGRKIHSNNFKFIEDSEIPKGEVYRSTAATTLFRKLRWSTLGLQFDWSKRNYDVSLAHNKIPDALAALAKMMAIPAMPSGEEFRPEAAIVNYYSPSICLFWQLLSF
;
A
#
# COMPACT_ATOMS: atom_id res chain seq x y z
N MET A 1 37.92 8.19 -16.87
CA MET A 1 37.40 9.47 -16.35
C MET A 1 36.13 9.16 -15.58
N TYR A 2 36.27 8.78 -14.31
CA TYR A 2 35.16 8.37 -13.44
C TYR A 2 34.63 9.58 -12.66
N GLY A 3 33.31 9.80 -12.76
CA GLY A 3 32.43 10.25 -11.69
C GLY A 3 32.74 11.52 -10.91
N GLU A 4 32.17 12.65 -11.33
CA GLU A 4 31.86 13.79 -10.45
C GLU A 4 30.58 14.50 -10.91
N THR A 5 29.39 13.96 -10.58
CA THR A 5 28.13 14.73 -10.64
C THR A 5 27.08 14.38 -9.58
N GLU A 6 27.26 13.35 -8.74
CA GLU A 6 26.24 12.95 -7.75
C GLU A 6 26.15 13.76 -6.44
N PRO A 7 27.18 14.40 -5.87
CA PRO A 7 27.05 14.97 -4.52
C PRO A 7 26.21 16.27 -4.46
N ALA A 8 26.21 17.08 -5.53
CA ALA A 8 25.50 18.37 -5.54
C ALA A 8 23.98 18.21 -5.64
N ALA A 9 23.50 17.24 -6.43
CA ALA A 9 22.06 16.97 -6.59
C ALA A 9 21.46 16.36 -5.32
N ALA A 10 22.18 15.47 -4.64
CA ALA A 10 21.78 14.92 -3.35
C ALA A 10 21.69 16.02 -2.27
N ALA A 11 22.70 16.90 -2.19
CA ALA A 11 22.71 18.03 -1.25
C ALA A 11 21.61 19.07 -1.53
N ALA A 12 21.26 19.29 -2.81
CA ALA A 12 20.15 20.17 -3.18
C ALA A 12 18.78 19.54 -2.86
N ALA A 13 18.61 18.23 -3.06
CA ALA A 13 17.39 17.51 -2.71
C ALA A 13 17.10 17.55 -1.20
N GLU A 14 18.14 17.51 -0.35
CA GLU A 14 18.01 17.66 1.10
C GLU A 14 17.50 19.04 1.55
N ARG A 15 17.53 20.07 0.70
CA ARG A 15 17.15 21.46 1.03
C ARG A 15 15.70 21.80 0.75
N THR A 16 14.94 20.93 0.09
CA THR A 16 13.53 21.23 -0.22
C THR A 16 12.68 21.28 1.06
N ALA A 17 11.71 22.19 1.11
CA ALA A 17 10.75 22.25 2.22
C ALA A 17 10.06 20.89 2.45
N PHE A 18 9.80 20.18 1.35
CA PHE A 18 9.25 18.83 1.36
C PHE A 18 10.15 17.82 2.10
N ARG A 19 11.43 17.69 1.73
CA ARG A 19 12.33 16.73 2.40
C ARG A 19 12.55 17.06 3.86
N ARG A 20 12.52 18.34 4.25
CA ARG A 20 12.57 18.75 5.66
C ARG A 20 11.33 18.25 6.42
N ALA A 21 10.13 18.47 5.87
CA ALA A 21 8.88 17.99 6.47
C ALA A 21 8.84 16.45 6.54
N GLU A 22 9.21 15.74 5.46
CA GLU A 22 9.29 14.28 5.47
C GLU A 22 10.25 13.77 6.56
N LYS A 23 11.46 14.34 6.65
CA LYS A 23 12.43 13.96 7.69
C LYS A 23 11.91 14.24 9.09
N GLN A 24 11.15 15.33 9.28
CA GLN A 24 10.56 15.70 10.57
C GLN A 24 9.54 14.65 11.05
N TYR A 25 8.68 14.15 10.17
CA TYR A 25 7.61 13.21 10.55
C TYR A 25 7.96 11.73 10.35
N LYS A 26 9.12 11.43 9.75
CA LYS A 26 9.54 10.05 9.53
C LYS A 26 10.01 9.39 10.82
N LEU A 27 9.30 8.35 11.23
CA LEU A 27 9.65 7.53 12.39
C LEU A 27 10.81 6.58 12.03
N TYR A 28 12.04 6.98 12.34
CA TYR A 28 13.23 6.14 12.12
C TYR A 28 13.38 4.98 13.12
N LYS A 29 12.61 4.98 14.22
CA LYS A 29 12.60 3.90 15.22
C LYS A 29 11.17 3.60 15.66
N PRO A 30 10.77 2.33 15.76
CA PRO A 30 9.47 1.99 16.32
C PRO A 30 9.40 2.46 17.79
N PRO A 31 8.23 2.95 18.25
CA PRO A 31 8.06 3.32 19.65
C PRO A 31 8.34 2.10 20.52
N LYS A 32 9.25 2.25 21.49
CA LYS A 32 9.48 1.20 22.49
C LYS A 32 8.16 0.97 23.24
N PRO A 33 7.72 -0.28 23.45
CA PRO A 33 6.59 -0.53 24.34
C PRO A 33 6.92 0.10 25.69
N LYS A 34 5.95 0.84 26.27
CA LYS A 34 6.10 1.56 27.54
C LYS A 34 6.37 0.58 28.69
N GLY A 35 7.63 0.16 28.83
CA GLY A 35 8.17 -0.48 30.01
C GLY A 35 8.48 0.56 31.07
N ARG A 36 8.11 0.26 32.32
CA ARG A 36 8.28 1.09 33.52
C ARG A 36 9.51 2.00 33.49
N ALA A 37 9.27 3.29 33.74
CA ALA A 37 10.28 4.32 33.86
C ALA A 37 11.41 3.88 34.80
N ARG A 38 12.64 3.83 34.28
CA ARG A 38 13.85 3.87 35.08
C ARG A 38 14.63 5.09 34.62
N SER A 39 14.68 6.11 35.47
CA SER A 39 15.45 7.32 35.21
C SER A 39 16.92 6.93 35.04
N LYS A 40 17.52 7.28 33.92
CA LYS A 40 18.98 7.43 33.84
C LYS A 40 19.30 8.67 33.02
N ARG A 41 19.69 9.73 33.74
CA ARG A 41 20.43 10.87 33.22
C ARG A 41 21.72 10.34 32.58
N GLY A 42 21.96 10.74 31.34
CA GLY A 42 23.18 10.46 30.60
C GLY A 42 23.22 11.37 29.38
N SER A 43 23.90 12.50 29.54
CA SER A 43 24.27 13.44 28.49
C SER A 43 25.15 12.73 27.45
N GLY A 44 24.59 12.48 26.27
CA GLY A 44 25.30 11.97 25.10
C GLY A 44 24.73 12.63 23.86
N GLN A 45 25.51 13.54 23.28
CA GLN A 45 25.24 14.21 22.02
C GLN A 45 25.23 13.15 20.90
N GLY A 46 24.04 12.76 20.45
CA GLY A 46 23.85 11.80 19.37
C GLY A 46 22.52 12.07 18.70
N GLY A 47 22.55 12.35 17.39
CA GLY A 47 21.44 12.84 16.57
C GLY A 47 20.08 12.23 16.94
N GLY A 48 19.27 13.02 17.65
CA GLY A 48 17.93 12.67 18.06
C GLY A 48 17.01 12.71 16.85
N GLY A 49 16.64 11.54 16.33
CA GLY A 49 15.55 11.42 15.36
C GLY A 49 14.27 11.98 15.98
N GLY A 50 13.65 12.94 15.28
CA GLY A 50 12.47 13.69 15.72
C GLY A 50 11.26 12.81 15.95
N GLY A 51 11.09 12.36 17.19
CA GLY A 51 9.79 12.01 17.71
C GLY A 51 9.43 13.05 18.74
N GLU A 52 8.27 13.73 18.56
CA GLU A 52 7.27 14.03 19.61
C GLU A 52 6.36 15.22 19.24
N ASP A 53 6.77 16.14 18.37
CA ASP A 53 5.94 17.31 18.01
C ASP A 53 5.06 17.05 16.78
N LEU A 54 3.76 16.84 17.04
CA LEU A 54 2.69 16.73 16.03
C LEU A 54 1.77 17.95 16.05
N SER A 55 2.15 19.05 16.71
CA SER A 55 1.28 20.23 16.88
C SER A 55 0.91 20.92 15.57
N SER A 56 1.73 20.75 14.53
CA SER A 56 1.48 21.26 13.18
C SER A 56 0.79 20.25 12.25
N VAL A 57 0.48 19.04 12.75
CA VAL A 57 -0.35 18.07 12.03
C VAL A 57 -1.81 18.39 12.28
N ILE A 58 -2.56 18.55 11.19
CA ILE A 58 -4.01 18.80 11.27
C ILE A 58 -4.73 17.48 11.54
N ASP A 59 -5.51 17.45 12.61
CA ASP A 59 -6.39 16.33 12.96
C ASP A 59 -7.85 16.66 12.61
N PHE A 60 -8.30 16.17 11.45
CA PHE A 60 -9.68 16.37 10.99
C PHE A 60 -10.73 15.64 11.86
N HIS A 61 -10.35 14.61 12.62
CA HIS A 61 -11.28 14.01 13.58
C HIS A 61 -11.50 14.92 14.79
N ALA A 62 -10.44 15.58 15.26
CA ALA A 62 -10.56 16.59 16.31
C ALA A 62 -11.39 17.80 15.83
N LEU A 63 -11.20 18.25 14.59
CA LEU A 63 -12.01 19.31 13.99
C LEU A 63 -13.49 18.92 13.85
N LEU A 64 -13.76 17.67 13.45
CA LEU A 64 -15.13 17.16 13.40
C LEU A 64 -15.79 17.15 14.78
N ALA A 65 -15.05 16.73 15.82
CA ALA A 65 -15.56 16.68 17.19
C ALA A 65 -15.78 18.07 17.82
N ALA A 66 -15.00 19.07 17.40
CA ALA A 66 -15.14 20.46 17.85
C ALA A 66 -16.39 21.17 17.29
N GLY A 67 -17.07 20.59 16.29
CA GLY A 67 -18.31 21.12 15.73
C GLY A 67 -18.09 22.48 15.04
N ASP A 68 -18.84 23.49 15.47
CA ASP A 68 -18.75 24.87 14.95
C ASP A 68 -17.70 25.73 15.69
N GLY A 69 -16.92 25.12 16.59
CA GLY A 69 -15.74 25.76 17.16
C GLY A 69 -14.75 26.09 16.04
N GLY A 70 -14.65 27.37 15.70
CA GLY A 70 -14.04 27.92 14.48
C GLY A 70 -12.87 27.11 13.90
N LEU A 71 -12.92 26.87 12.59
CA LEU A 71 -11.91 26.13 11.86
C LEU A 71 -10.57 26.89 11.82
N PRO A 72 -9.42 26.17 11.82
CA PRO A 72 -8.12 26.78 11.59
C PRO A 72 -8.09 27.58 10.27
N ALA A 73 -7.29 28.65 10.25
CA ALA A 73 -7.13 29.47 9.05
C ALA A 73 -6.68 28.61 7.84
N GLY A 74 -7.36 28.79 6.71
CA GLY A 74 -7.09 28.03 5.48
C GLY A 74 -7.82 26.70 5.37
N ILE A 75 -8.59 26.27 6.38
CA ILE A 75 -9.44 25.07 6.32
C ILE A 75 -10.88 25.45 6.07
N GLY A 76 -11.47 24.82 5.04
CA GLY A 76 -12.90 24.87 4.77
C GLY A 76 -13.60 23.60 5.26
N ARG A 77 -14.87 23.74 5.65
CA ARG A 77 -15.81 22.63 5.85
C ARG A 77 -17.01 22.86 4.97
N SER A 78 -17.45 21.82 4.29
CA SER A 78 -18.65 21.83 3.45
C SER A 78 -19.51 20.62 3.73
N GLU A 79 -20.82 20.83 3.70
CA GLU A 79 -21.83 19.77 3.64
C GLU A 79 -22.39 19.78 2.21
N LEU A 80 -22.52 18.60 1.60
CA LEU A 80 -22.99 18.48 0.22
C LEU A 80 -24.36 17.79 0.22
N ALA A 81 -25.34 18.37 -0.47
CA ALA A 81 -26.66 17.78 -0.56
C ALA A 81 -26.59 16.36 -1.16
N GLY A 82 -27.16 15.37 -0.46
CA GLY A 82 -27.08 13.96 -0.85
C GLY A 82 -25.79 13.25 -0.45
N PHE A 83 -24.89 13.92 0.28
CA PHE A 83 -23.71 13.32 0.90
C PHE A 83 -23.78 13.54 2.41
N ASP A 84 -23.97 12.46 3.15
CA ASP A 84 -24.31 12.47 4.59
C ASP A 84 -23.11 12.69 5.52
N ARG A 85 -21.95 13.07 4.96
CA ARG A 85 -20.68 13.15 5.68
C ARG A 85 -20.06 14.54 5.51
N PRO A 86 -19.53 15.13 6.59
CA PRO A 86 -18.78 16.38 6.51
C PRO A 86 -17.52 16.23 5.65
N ILE A 87 -17.26 17.23 4.81
CA ILE A 87 -16.08 17.28 3.95
C ILE A 87 -15.21 18.45 4.37
N PHE A 88 -13.92 18.20 4.56
CA PHE A 88 -12.92 19.21 4.82
C PHE A 88 -12.04 19.44 3.59
N CYS A 89 -11.57 20.68 3.41
CA CYS A 89 -10.67 21.05 2.31
C CYS A 89 -9.65 22.09 2.77
N PHE A 90 -8.58 22.24 1.99
CA PHE A 90 -7.66 23.37 2.10
C PHE A 90 -8.10 24.43 1.09
N LEU A 91 -8.35 25.66 1.57
CA LEU A 91 -8.83 26.76 0.73
C LEU A 91 -7.80 27.17 -0.35
N ASP A 92 -6.51 26.95 -0.12
CA ASP A 92 -5.41 27.20 -1.06
C ASP A 92 -5.06 25.99 -1.95
N ARG A 93 -5.73 24.84 -1.77
CA ARG A 93 -5.51 23.60 -2.54
C ARG A 93 -6.83 23.08 -3.12
N PRO A 94 -7.35 23.71 -4.18
CA PRO A 94 -8.56 23.22 -4.84
C PRO A 94 -8.35 21.78 -5.35
N GLY A 95 -9.37 20.95 -5.23
CA GLY A 95 -9.34 19.53 -5.59
C GLY A 95 -8.91 18.58 -4.46
N PHE A 96 -8.51 19.10 -3.29
CA PHE A 96 -8.28 18.28 -2.10
C PHE A 96 -9.53 18.20 -1.22
N TYR A 97 -9.96 16.98 -0.92
CA TYR A 97 -11.09 16.68 -0.04
C TYR A 97 -10.67 15.66 1.01
N PHE A 98 -11.09 15.86 2.25
CA PHE A 98 -10.88 14.95 3.37
C PHE A 98 -12.21 14.64 4.05
N ILE A 99 -12.50 13.35 4.20
CA ILE A 99 -13.77 12.86 4.77
C ILE A 99 -13.43 12.07 6.05
N PRO A 100 -13.45 12.70 7.24
CA PRO A 100 -13.13 12.01 8.48
C PRO A 100 -14.18 10.94 8.78
N GLY A 101 -13.72 9.73 9.13
CA GLY A 101 -14.64 8.63 9.43
C GLY A 101 -15.46 8.17 8.22
N ALA A 102 -14.90 8.25 7.01
CA ALA A 102 -15.55 7.84 5.75
C ALA A 102 -16.16 6.42 5.76
N LEU A 103 -15.72 5.55 6.67
CA LEU A 103 -16.22 4.19 6.82
C LEU A 103 -16.61 3.92 8.27
N SER A 104 -17.75 3.27 8.47
CA SER A 104 -18.14 2.69 9.76
C SER A 104 -17.16 1.59 10.18
N ILE A 105 -17.18 1.22 11.47
CA ILE A 105 -16.30 0.16 12.00
C ILE A 105 -16.53 -1.18 11.29
N ASP A 106 -17.78 -1.49 10.94
CA ASP A 106 -18.13 -2.72 10.24
C ASP A 106 -17.61 -2.72 8.80
N GLU A 107 -17.74 -1.60 8.08
CA GLU A 107 -17.16 -1.43 6.75
C GLU A 107 -15.64 -1.51 6.78
N GLN A 108 -14.98 -0.88 7.76
CA GLN A 108 -13.53 -1.00 7.95
C GLN A 108 -13.12 -2.46 8.15
N CYS A 109 -13.81 -3.19 9.03
CA CYS A 109 -13.53 -4.61 9.27
C CYS A 109 -13.74 -5.45 8.01
N TYR A 110 -14.78 -5.16 7.23
CA TYR A 110 -15.07 -5.83 5.97
C TYR A 110 -13.95 -5.59 4.94
N TRP A 111 -13.58 -4.33 4.69
CA TRP A 111 -12.55 -3.99 3.70
C TRP A 111 -11.15 -4.47 4.10
N ILE A 112 -10.83 -4.48 5.40
CA ILE A 112 -9.59 -5.09 5.90
C ILE A 112 -9.55 -6.58 5.55
N LYS A 113 -10.65 -7.31 5.79
CA LYS A 113 -10.73 -8.75 5.45
C LYS A 113 -10.60 -8.98 3.95
N GLU A 114 -11.34 -8.25 3.13
CA GLU A 114 -11.27 -8.36 1.67
C GLU A 114 -9.88 -8.03 1.13
N SER A 115 -9.23 -7.01 1.70
CA SER A 115 -7.88 -6.60 1.31
C SER A 115 -6.82 -7.66 1.57
N LEU A 116 -7.00 -8.51 2.58
CA LEU A 116 -6.02 -9.56 2.93
C LEU A 116 -6.38 -10.91 2.32
N LYS A 117 -7.66 -11.16 2.02
CA LYS A 117 -8.17 -12.47 1.59
C LYS A 117 -8.42 -12.54 0.09
N THR A 118 -9.12 -11.54 -0.46
CA THR A 118 -9.68 -11.59 -1.83
C THR A 118 -8.82 -10.81 -2.80
N PHE A 119 -8.42 -9.60 -2.43
CA PHE A 119 -7.69 -8.69 -3.31
C PHE A 119 -6.31 -9.22 -3.79
N PRO A 120 -5.53 -9.98 -3.00
CA PRO A 120 -4.25 -10.53 -3.48
C PRO A 120 -4.40 -11.83 -4.28
N GLN A 121 -5.61 -12.34 -4.50
CA GLN A 121 -5.84 -13.58 -5.24
C GLN A 121 -5.67 -13.36 -6.75
N PRO A 122 -5.02 -14.28 -7.48
CA PRO A 122 -4.97 -14.23 -8.94
C PRO A 122 -6.37 -14.08 -9.57
N PRO A 123 -6.52 -13.36 -10.70
CA PRO A 123 -5.48 -12.81 -11.57
C PRO A 123 -4.84 -11.51 -11.06
N ASN A 124 -5.28 -10.97 -9.92
CA ASN A 124 -4.68 -9.77 -9.35
C ASN A 124 -3.20 -9.99 -9.07
N ARG A 125 -2.36 -9.03 -9.48
CA ARG A 125 -0.91 -9.12 -9.26
C ARG A 125 -0.56 -8.58 -7.90
N THR A 126 0.49 -9.15 -7.32
CA THR A 126 1.14 -8.68 -6.09
C THR A 126 2.64 -8.50 -6.31
N ASN A 127 3.32 -7.91 -5.34
CA ASN A 127 4.78 -7.83 -5.34
C ASN A 127 5.47 -9.21 -5.31
N LEU A 128 4.74 -10.28 -5.00
CA LEU A 128 5.26 -11.65 -4.96
C LEU A 128 5.14 -12.36 -6.31
N THR A 129 4.22 -11.89 -7.19
CA THR A 129 3.87 -12.56 -8.45
C THR A 129 5.06 -12.71 -9.39
N ALA A 130 5.97 -11.72 -9.43
CA ALA A 130 7.14 -11.77 -10.31
C ALA A 130 8.13 -12.90 -9.97
N LEU A 131 8.20 -13.32 -8.71
CA LEU A 131 9.15 -14.34 -8.24
C LEU A 131 8.51 -15.73 -8.12
N TYR A 132 7.26 -15.78 -7.67
CA TYR A 132 6.59 -17.03 -7.33
C TYR A 132 5.44 -17.41 -8.27
N GLY A 133 5.13 -16.56 -9.26
CA GLY A 133 3.92 -16.72 -10.07
C GLY A 133 2.64 -16.44 -9.28
N PRO A 134 1.47 -16.91 -9.76
CA PRO A 134 0.21 -16.76 -9.06
C PRO A 134 0.22 -17.54 -7.73
N ILE A 135 -0.04 -16.86 -6.62
CA ILE A 135 -0.14 -17.47 -5.29
C ILE A 135 -1.61 -17.42 -4.86
N PHE A 136 -2.22 -18.59 -4.68
CA PHE A 136 -3.58 -18.72 -4.17
C PHE A 136 -3.59 -18.85 -2.64
N ASP A 137 -4.58 -18.25 -2.00
CA ASP A 137 -4.91 -18.47 -0.58
C ASP A 137 -3.77 -18.25 0.41
N LEU A 138 -2.91 -17.26 0.13
CA LEU A 138 -1.73 -16.95 0.95
C LEU A 138 -2.05 -16.75 2.44
N LEU A 139 -3.14 -16.04 2.76
CA LEU A 139 -3.56 -15.84 4.15
C LEU A 139 -3.95 -17.16 4.82
N THR A 140 -4.69 -18.02 4.12
CA THR A 140 -5.11 -19.34 4.62
C THR A 140 -3.89 -20.24 4.83
N ALA A 141 -2.98 -20.28 3.85
CA ALA A 141 -1.72 -21.01 3.95
C ALA A 141 -0.87 -20.51 5.14
N ALA A 142 -0.80 -19.19 5.37
CA ALA A 142 -0.08 -18.61 6.49
C ALA A 142 -0.71 -18.98 7.84
N LYS A 143 -2.05 -18.98 7.96
CA LYS A 143 -2.75 -19.42 9.18
C LYS A 143 -2.47 -20.90 9.49
N ASN A 144 -2.43 -21.72 8.46
CA ASN A 144 -2.18 -23.16 8.56
C ASN A 144 -0.69 -23.53 8.60
N GLN A 145 0.22 -22.55 8.73
CA GLN A 145 1.67 -22.76 8.77
C GLN A 145 2.24 -23.57 7.58
N LYS A 146 1.61 -23.48 6.40
CA LYS A 146 2.07 -24.18 5.20
C LYS A 146 3.37 -23.58 4.67
N ILE A 147 4.07 -24.38 3.86
CA ILE A 147 5.32 -23.99 3.20
C ILE A 147 5.11 -23.99 1.69
N LEU A 148 5.49 -22.91 1.02
CA LEU A 148 5.51 -22.83 -0.43
C LEU A 148 6.78 -23.53 -0.94
N VAL A 149 6.65 -24.53 -1.80
CA VAL A 149 7.76 -25.33 -2.33
C VAL A 149 7.75 -25.31 -3.86
N GLU A 150 8.94 -25.17 -4.46
CA GLU A 150 9.15 -25.29 -5.91
C GLU A 150 8.99 -26.75 -6.35
N VAL A 151 8.03 -27.01 -7.24
CA VAL A 151 7.79 -28.32 -7.85
C VAL A 151 8.53 -28.40 -9.18
N LYS A 152 9.43 -29.39 -9.32
CA LYS A 152 10.07 -29.68 -10.61
C LYS A 152 8.99 -30.11 -11.60
N LYS A 153 8.96 -29.48 -12.78
CA LYS A 153 8.14 -29.98 -13.88
C LYS A 153 8.66 -31.37 -14.28
N THR A 154 7.82 -32.40 -14.23
CA THR A 154 8.08 -33.64 -14.98
C THR A 154 8.04 -33.29 -16.47
N ASP A 155 9.09 -33.66 -17.20
CA ASP A 155 9.26 -33.36 -18.62
C ASP A 155 7.99 -33.69 -19.42
N GLY A 156 7.31 -32.68 -19.96
CA GLY A 156 6.11 -32.89 -20.79
C GLY A 156 5.10 -31.75 -20.92
N GLN A 157 5.16 -30.69 -20.10
CA GLN A 157 4.24 -29.53 -20.23
C GLN A 157 5.00 -28.20 -20.36
N GLU A 158 5.42 -27.92 -21.60
CA GLU A 158 5.72 -26.56 -22.04
C GLU A 158 4.41 -25.86 -22.40
N ILE A 159 3.87 -25.07 -21.47
CA ILE A 159 3.01 -23.95 -21.83
C ILE A 159 3.90 -22.72 -21.72
N SER A 160 4.45 -22.30 -22.86
CA SER A 160 5.20 -21.06 -22.99
C SER A 160 4.22 -19.90 -23.13
N GLU A 161 3.80 -19.31 -22.02
CA GLU A 161 3.17 -17.98 -22.08
C GLU A 161 4.28 -16.94 -22.24
N GLN A 162 4.39 -16.40 -23.46
CA GLN A 162 5.28 -15.29 -23.78
C GLN A 162 4.58 -13.98 -23.41
N ASN A 163 5.20 -13.17 -22.56
CA ASN A 163 4.85 -11.76 -22.47
C ASN A 163 5.62 -10.94 -23.51
N SER A 164 5.04 -9.79 -23.88
CA SER A 164 5.55 -8.82 -24.86
C SER A 164 6.95 -8.27 -24.60
N ASP A 165 7.55 -8.53 -23.43
CA ASP A 165 8.86 -8.00 -23.01
C ASP A 165 10.01 -9.02 -23.15
N GLY A 166 9.81 -10.18 -23.79
CA GLY A 166 10.88 -11.14 -24.09
C GLY A 166 11.55 -11.81 -22.87
N ARG A 167 11.11 -11.51 -21.64
CA ARG A 167 11.55 -12.21 -20.43
C ARG A 167 10.85 -13.56 -20.33
N LYS A 168 11.62 -14.65 -20.42
CA LYS A 168 11.16 -15.98 -20.01
C LYS A 168 10.69 -15.92 -18.56
N ILE A 169 9.38 -15.96 -18.35
CA ILE A 169 8.84 -16.27 -17.03
C ILE A 169 9.17 -17.74 -16.82
N HIS A 170 10.17 -18.02 -15.99
CA HIS A 170 10.28 -19.34 -15.39
C HIS A 170 9.04 -19.49 -14.52
N SER A 171 7.97 -20.08 -15.09
CA SER A 171 6.83 -20.54 -14.32
C SER A 171 7.30 -21.74 -13.50
N ASN A 172 8.04 -21.43 -12.45
CA ASN A 172 8.32 -22.37 -11.39
C ASN A 172 6.97 -22.67 -10.77
N ASN A 173 6.51 -23.92 -10.89
CA ASN A 173 5.25 -24.33 -10.30
C ASN A 173 5.46 -24.39 -8.78
N PHE A 174 4.99 -23.38 -8.06
CA PHE A 174 5.03 -23.39 -6.60
C PHE A 174 3.72 -23.95 -6.04
N LYS A 175 3.81 -24.79 -5.00
CA LYS A 175 2.65 -25.33 -4.30
C LYS A 175 2.83 -25.21 -2.79
N PHE A 176 1.75 -24.92 -2.08
CA PHE A 176 1.73 -25.03 -0.62
C PHE A 176 1.58 -26.49 -0.19
N ILE A 177 2.47 -26.95 0.67
CA ILE A 177 2.44 -28.26 1.30
C ILE A 177 2.50 -28.13 2.83
N GLU A 178 2.12 -29.20 3.53
CA GLU A 178 2.32 -29.31 4.97
C GLU A 178 3.80 -29.62 5.29
N ASP A 179 4.27 -29.24 6.47
CA ASP A 179 5.67 -29.46 6.89
C ASP A 179 6.03 -30.97 6.94
N SER A 180 5.04 -31.82 7.25
CA SER A 180 5.19 -33.28 7.25
C SER A 180 5.36 -33.89 5.85
N GLU A 181 5.05 -33.14 4.79
CA GLU A 181 5.06 -33.63 3.40
C GLU A 181 6.37 -33.29 2.67
N ILE A 182 7.33 -32.63 3.33
CA ILE A 182 8.61 -32.26 2.71
C ILE A 182 9.43 -33.54 2.41
N PRO A 183 9.78 -33.80 1.13
CA PRO A 183 10.64 -34.94 0.79
C PRO A 183 12.01 -34.80 1.45
N LYS A 184 12.37 -35.76 2.31
CA LYS A 184 13.69 -35.80 2.95
C LYS A 184 14.76 -36.08 1.89
N GLY A 185 15.71 -35.17 1.71
CA GLY A 185 16.93 -35.43 0.93
C GLY A 185 17.15 -34.56 -0.32
N GLU A 186 16.20 -33.71 -0.72
CA GLU A 186 16.38 -32.77 -1.83
C GLU A 186 16.27 -31.30 -1.38
N VAL A 187 17.18 -30.45 -1.88
CA VAL A 187 17.18 -29.01 -1.61
C VAL A 187 16.19 -28.33 -2.55
N TYR A 188 14.95 -28.16 -2.11
CA TYR A 188 13.97 -27.34 -2.82
C TYR A 188 14.05 -25.88 -2.39
N ARG A 189 13.81 -24.94 -3.30
CA ARG A 189 13.48 -23.57 -2.87
C ARG A 189 12.15 -23.62 -2.14
N SER A 190 12.18 -23.35 -0.85
CA SER A 190 11.01 -23.30 0.01
C SER A 190 10.92 -21.98 0.75
N THR A 191 9.71 -21.54 1.07
CA THR A 191 9.47 -20.36 1.90
C THR A 191 8.18 -20.53 2.69
N ALA A 192 8.22 -20.28 4.00
CA ALA A 192 7.03 -20.32 4.83
C ALA A 192 5.98 -19.30 4.37
N ALA A 193 4.71 -19.72 4.32
CA ALA A 193 3.60 -18.85 3.94
C ALA A 193 3.50 -17.60 4.82
N THR A 194 3.79 -17.73 6.12
CA THR A 194 3.85 -16.60 7.08
C THR A 194 4.90 -15.57 6.70
N THR A 195 6.05 -16.00 6.18
CA THR A 195 7.10 -15.11 5.69
C THR A 195 6.65 -14.38 4.43
N LEU A 196 6.01 -15.08 3.49
CA LEU A 196 5.46 -14.47 2.27
C LEU A 196 4.36 -13.46 2.59
N PHE A 197 3.43 -13.81 3.47
CA PHE A 197 2.36 -12.91 3.91
C PHE A 197 2.92 -11.63 4.54
N ARG A 198 3.96 -11.73 5.39
CA ARG A 198 4.68 -10.56 5.94
C ARG A 198 5.46 -9.76 4.90
N LYS A 199 5.75 -10.35 3.73
CA LYS A 199 6.42 -9.70 2.58
C LYS A 199 5.43 -9.13 1.57
N LEU A 200 4.11 -9.30 1.74
CA LEU A 200 3.10 -8.67 0.90
C LEU A 200 3.17 -7.14 1.09
N ARG A 201 3.26 -6.38 -0.02
CA ARG A 201 3.43 -4.91 -0.03
C ARG A 201 2.39 -4.21 -0.86
N TRP A 202 1.96 -4.84 -1.96
CA TRP A 202 0.85 -4.34 -2.74
C TRP A 202 0.09 -5.47 -3.43
N SER A 203 -1.17 -5.19 -3.74
CA SER A 203 -2.00 -5.92 -4.70
C SER A 203 -2.69 -4.93 -5.65
N THR A 204 -3.03 -5.39 -6.85
CA THR A 204 -3.65 -4.59 -7.91
C THR A 204 -5.02 -5.18 -8.25
N LEU A 205 -6.02 -4.35 -8.51
CA LEU A 205 -7.35 -4.79 -8.96
C LEU A 205 -7.72 -4.00 -10.22
N GLY A 206 -8.57 -4.58 -11.06
CA GLY A 206 -8.94 -3.94 -12.32
C GLY A 206 -7.77 -3.94 -13.30
N LEU A 207 -7.71 -2.90 -14.14
CA LEU A 207 -6.65 -2.74 -15.13
C LEU A 207 -5.26 -2.79 -14.48
N GLN A 208 -4.38 -3.58 -15.07
CA GLN A 208 -3.06 -3.85 -14.52
C GLN A 208 -2.08 -2.77 -14.97
N PHE A 209 -1.38 -2.17 -14.01
CA PHE A 209 -0.33 -1.21 -14.31
C PHE A 209 0.99 -1.92 -14.64
N ASP A 210 1.52 -1.67 -15.84
CA ASP A 210 2.87 -2.07 -16.22
C ASP A 210 3.88 -1.02 -15.71
N TRP A 211 4.59 -1.36 -14.64
CA TRP A 211 5.60 -0.50 -14.03
C TRP A 211 6.77 -0.16 -14.96
N SER A 212 7.07 -1.01 -15.94
CA SER A 212 8.17 -0.79 -16.89
C SER A 212 7.77 0.23 -17.94
N LYS A 213 6.55 0.11 -18.47
CA LYS A 213 5.98 1.03 -19.48
C LYS A 213 5.29 2.25 -18.87
N ARG A 214 5.09 2.26 -17.55
CA ARG A 214 4.34 3.27 -16.79
C ARG A 214 2.94 3.53 -17.36
N ASN A 215 2.28 2.48 -17.83
CA ASN A 215 0.96 2.56 -18.44
C ASN A 215 0.11 1.34 -18.07
N TYR A 216 -1.21 1.45 -18.23
CA TYR A 216 -2.10 0.30 -18.08
C TYR A 216 -1.97 -0.62 -19.29
N ASP A 217 -1.93 -1.92 -19.01
CA ASP A 217 -1.90 -2.97 -20.04
C ASP A 217 -3.22 -3.74 -20.00
N VAL A 218 -4.10 -3.44 -20.96
CA VAL A 218 -5.41 -4.09 -21.13
C VAL A 218 -5.31 -5.56 -21.55
N SER A 219 -4.14 -5.99 -22.06
CA SER A 219 -3.91 -7.38 -22.48
C SER A 219 -3.61 -8.31 -21.29
N LEU A 220 -3.17 -7.75 -20.15
CA LEU A 220 -2.95 -8.54 -18.95
C LEU A 220 -4.28 -9.01 -18.35
N ALA A 221 -4.31 -10.26 -17.92
CA ALA A 221 -5.46 -10.84 -17.26
C ALA A 221 -5.84 -10.01 -16.02
N HIS A 222 -7.11 -9.62 -15.94
CA HIS A 222 -7.65 -8.88 -14.81
C HIS A 222 -9.14 -9.15 -14.63
N ASN A 223 -9.60 -8.95 -13.40
CA ASN A 223 -11.02 -8.92 -13.09
C ASN A 223 -11.51 -7.48 -13.00
N LYS A 224 -12.81 -7.25 -13.20
CA LYS A 224 -13.44 -5.99 -12.83
C LYS A 224 -13.22 -5.69 -11.34
N ILE A 225 -13.21 -4.40 -10.98
CA ILE A 225 -13.26 -3.98 -9.58
C ILE A 225 -14.52 -4.60 -8.93
N PRO A 226 -14.42 -5.20 -7.73
CA PRO A 226 -15.59 -5.75 -7.04
C PRO A 226 -16.71 -4.73 -6.91
N ASP A 227 -17.95 -5.12 -7.19
CA ASP A 227 -19.09 -4.18 -7.30
C ASP A 227 -19.30 -3.35 -6.02
N ALA A 228 -19.12 -3.96 -4.85
CA ALA A 228 -19.18 -3.26 -3.57
C ALA A 228 -18.07 -2.20 -3.43
N LEU A 229 -16.86 -2.48 -3.90
CA LEU A 229 -15.74 -1.53 -3.85
C LEU A 229 -15.97 -0.42 -4.87
N ALA A 230 -16.51 -0.76 -6.03
CA ALA A 230 -16.86 0.20 -7.06
C ALA A 230 -17.96 1.18 -6.58
N ALA A 231 -19.00 0.67 -5.94
CA ALA A 231 -20.06 1.48 -5.35
C ALA A 231 -19.54 2.41 -4.25
N LEU A 232 -18.66 1.91 -3.37
CA LEU A 232 -18.01 2.72 -2.36
C LEU A 232 -17.15 3.83 -2.98
N ALA A 233 -16.32 3.51 -3.98
CA ALA A 233 -15.48 4.48 -4.66
C ALA A 233 -16.30 5.57 -5.36
N LYS A 234 -17.41 5.18 -6.01
CA LYS A 234 -18.37 6.12 -6.60
C LYS A 234 -18.95 7.08 -5.57
N MET A 235 -19.43 6.56 -4.43
CA MET A 235 -19.96 7.36 -3.34
C MET A 235 -18.92 8.35 -2.81
N MET A 236 -17.69 7.89 -2.55
CA MET A 236 -16.62 8.73 -2.00
C MET A 236 -16.10 9.77 -2.99
N ALA A 237 -16.30 9.56 -4.30
CA ALA A 237 -15.90 10.50 -5.34
C ALA A 237 -16.88 11.68 -5.51
N ILE A 238 -18.13 11.57 -5.04
CA ILE A 238 -19.19 12.58 -5.21
C ILE A 238 -18.71 14.02 -4.97
N PRO A 239 -17.95 14.36 -3.90
CA PRO A 239 -17.51 15.73 -3.66
C PRO A 239 -16.61 16.34 -4.74
N ALA A 240 -15.95 15.49 -5.53
CA ALA A 240 -15.02 15.89 -6.57
C ALA A 240 -15.62 15.80 -7.99
N MET A 241 -16.83 15.24 -8.15
CA MET A 241 -17.43 15.04 -9.46
C MET A 241 -18.19 16.29 -9.96
N PRO A 242 -18.05 16.65 -11.24
CA PRO A 242 -18.94 17.63 -11.88
C PRO A 242 -20.40 17.18 -11.87
N SER A 243 -21.32 18.15 -11.93
CA SER A 243 -22.75 17.85 -11.99
C SER A 243 -23.09 17.02 -13.23
N GLY A 244 -23.74 15.86 -13.02
CA GLY A 244 -24.12 14.95 -14.08
C GLY A 244 -23.06 13.91 -14.47
N GLU A 245 -21.87 13.96 -13.88
CA GLU A 245 -20.81 12.96 -14.09
C GLU A 245 -20.75 11.93 -12.97
N GLU A 246 -20.32 10.71 -13.32
CA GLU A 246 -20.16 9.60 -12.37
C GLU A 246 -18.74 9.03 -12.46
N PHE A 247 -18.10 8.84 -11.31
CA PHE A 247 -16.78 8.22 -11.23
C PHE A 247 -16.83 6.75 -11.68
N ARG A 248 -15.83 6.31 -12.45
CA ARG A 248 -15.71 4.93 -12.93
C ARG A 248 -14.41 4.31 -12.40
N PRO A 249 -14.48 3.45 -11.36
CA PRO A 249 -13.30 2.77 -10.85
C PRO A 249 -12.89 1.64 -11.79
N GLU A 250 -11.79 1.81 -12.50
CA GLU A 250 -11.26 0.84 -13.48
C GLU A 250 -9.98 0.15 -13.01
N ALA A 251 -9.23 0.79 -12.10
CA ALA A 251 -7.99 0.27 -11.54
C ALA A 251 -7.89 0.65 -10.06
N ALA A 252 -7.27 -0.22 -9.26
CA ALA A 252 -6.96 0.04 -7.86
C ALA A 252 -5.64 -0.58 -7.44
N ILE A 253 -4.95 0.08 -6.50
CA ILE A 253 -3.75 -0.45 -5.84
C ILE A 253 -3.99 -0.45 -4.34
N VAL A 254 -3.83 -1.61 -3.73
CA VAL A 254 -3.93 -1.79 -2.28
C VAL A 254 -2.52 -1.93 -1.76
N ASN A 255 -2.13 -1.06 -0.82
CA ASN A 255 -0.79 -1.06 -0.23
C ASN A 255 -0.84 -1.58 1.22
N TYR A 256 0.12 -2.43 1.57
CA TYR A 256 0.26 -3.03 2.90
C TYR A 256 1.53 -2.51 3.57
N TYR A 257 1.37 -1.72 4.64
CA TYR A 257 2.47 -1.13 5.38
C TYR A 257 2.65 -1.80 6.74
N SER A 258 3.88 -2.21 7.06
CA SER A 258 4.26 -2.51 8.44
C SER A 258 4.70 -1.22 9.14
N PRO A 259 4.72 -1.17 10.49
CA PRO A 259 5.13 0.03 11.23
C PRO A 259 6.52 0.59 10.89
N SER A 260 7.37 -0.18 10.22
CA SER A 260 8.72 0.18 9.78
C SER A 260 8.81 0.69 8.33
N ILE A 261 7.71 0.75 7.58
CA ILE A 261 7.70 1.10 6.15
C ILE A 261 7.04 2.47 5.96
N CYS A 262 7.63 3.29 5.09
CA CYS A 262 7.05 4.53 4.59
C CYS A 262 6.80 4.41 3.09
N LEU A 263 5.69 4.99 2.60
CA LEU A 263 5.57 5.28 1.17
C LEU A 263 6.40 6.54 0.88
N PHE A 264 7.29 6.45 -0.10
CA PHE A 264 8.04 7.59 -0.57
C PHE A 264 7.28 8.30 -1.68
N TRP A 265 7.53 9.60 -1.81
CA TRP A 265 6.86 10.42 -2.80
C TRP A 265 7.16 9.97 -4.23
N GLN A 266 6.12 9.92 -5.06
CA GLN A 266 6.22 9.81 -6.51
C GLN A 266 5.67 11.10 -7.12
N LEU A 267 6.56 11.86 -7.76
CA LEU A 267 6.17 12.93 -8.67
C LEU A 267 5.80 12.26 -9.99
N LEU A 268 4.51 11.98 -10.20
CA LEU A 268 4.00 11.75 -11.55
C LEU A 268 3.83 13.14 -12.17
N SER A 269 4.87 13.63 -12.83
CA SER A 269 4.68 14.71 -13.81
C SER A 269 3.88 14.11 -14.96
N PHE A 270 2.61 14.51 -15.05
CA PHE A 270 1.81 14.39 -16.27
C PHE A 270 2.15 15.53 -17.22
#